data_AF-A0A1G1GT16-F1
#
_entry.id   AF-A0A1G1GT16-F1
#
_cell.length_a   1.000
_cell.length_b   1.000
_cell.length_c   1.000
_cell.angle_alpha   90.00
_cell.angle_beta   90.00
_cell.angle_gamma   90.00
#
_symmetry.space_group_name_H-M   'P 1'
#
loop_
_entity.id
_entity.type
_entity.pdbx_description
1 polymer ?
#
loop_
_entity_poly.entity_id
_entity_poly.type
_entity_poly.pdbx_seq_one_letter_code
_entity_poly.pdbx_strand_id
1 'polypeptide(L)'
;KTERVPEFCGRCHPGVKEDYQASAHGRALGAGGPQCVTCHGSHAVERASLQLISPESCTRCHGFERAAEIREALSETDGRITALERRLGYFHRMGIDVNDLRGKLFEARNTFHRLFHSVDVKKVRTSTGKIQSRLEDIREQAESIDRLQNRRKQAGAVVVGLLLLVTILFFYLRHTYKEDESKRN
;
A
#
# COMPACT_ATOMS: atom_id res chain seq x y z
N LYS A 1 -3.77 1.15 37.63
CA LYS A 1 -3.64 2.53 37.10
C LYS A 1 -3.66 2.49 35.57
N THR A 2 -4.74 2.97 34.99
CA THR A 2 -5.07 2.96 33.54
C THR A 2 -4.09 3.78 32.70
N GLU A 3 -3.40 4.74 33.31
CA GLU A 3 -2.38 5.59 32.69
C GLU A 3 -1.12 4.86 32.20
N ARG A 4 -0.82 3.66 32.71
CA ARG A 4 0.43 2.96 32.38
C ARG A 4 0.46 2.40 30.95
N VAL A 5 -0.70 2.12 30.37
CA VAL A 5 -0.79 1.47 29.05
C VAL A 5 -0.37 2.41 27.92
N PRO A 6 -0.93 3.63 27.78
CA PRO A 6 -0.46 4.59 26.78
C PRO A 6 1.02 4.94 26.94
N GLU A 7 1.51 5.05 28.17
CA GLU A 7 2.92 5.29 28.45
C GLU A 7 3.82 4.15 27.98
N PHE A 8 3.40 2.89 28.16
CA PHE A 8 4.15 1.73 27.69
C PHE A 8 4.20 1.67 26.16
N CYS A 9 3.05 1.78 25.49
CA CYS A 9 2.96 1.76 24.03
C CYS A 9 3.70 2.95 23.39
N GLY A 10 3.66 4.11 24.05
CA GLY A 10 4.31 5.34 23.60
C GLY A 10 5.83 5.33 23.65
N ARG A 11 6.45 4.36 24.33
CA ARG A 11 7.93 4.17 24.28
C ARG A 11 8.42 3.92 22.87
N CYS A 12 7.63 3.20 22.06
CA CYS A 12 7.93 2.89 20.67
C CYS A 12 7.05 3.69 19.69
N HIS A 13 5.85 4.10 20.12
CA HIS A 13 4.93 4.89 19.31
C HIS A 13 4.66 6.28 19.91
N PRO A 14 5.68 7.13 20.05
CA PRO A 14 5.52 8.45 20.66
C PRO A 14 4.44 9.25 19.94
N GLY A 15 4.55 9.41 18.61
CA GLY A 15 3.58 10.14 17.80
C GLY A 15 2.13 9.72 18.01
N VAL A 16 1.89 8.41 18.19
CA VAL A 16 0.56 7.85 18.46
C VAL A 16 0.11 8.20 19.88
N LYS A 17 1.00 8.08 20.87
CA LYS A 17 0.73 8.47 22.26
C LYS A 17 0.34 9.95 22.33
N GLU A 18 1.08 10.83 21.66
CA GLU A 18 0.76 12.26 21.64
C GLU A 18 -0.62 12.53 21.01
N ASP A 19 -0.90 11.94 19.84
CA ASP A 19 -2.20 12.09 19.18
C ASP A 19 -3.35 11.55 20.05
N TYR A 20 -3.15 10.38 20.69
CA TYR A 20 -4.13 9.77 21.59
C TYR A 20 -4.38 10.60 22.85
N GLN A 21 -3.32 11.07 23.53
CA GLN A 21 -3.44 11.89 24.74
C GLN A 21 -4.16 13.21 24.46
N ALA A 22 -3.91 13.80 23.28
CA ALA A 22 -4.60 14.99 22.81
C ALA A 22 -6.03 14.73 22.31
N SER A 23 -6.48 13.47 22.25
CA SER A 23 -7.80 13.09 21.75
C SER A 23 -8.87 13.10 22.84
N ALA A 24 -10.14 12.99 22.45
CA ALA A 24 -11.24 12.85 23.42
C ALA A 24 -11.12 11.58 24.27
N HIS A 25 -10.63 10.48 23.68
CA HIS A 25 -10.43 9.21 24.40
C HIS A 25 -9.31 9.31 25.43
N GLY A 26 -8.19 9.95 25.08
CA GLY A 26 -7.06 10.14 25.99
C GLY A 26 -7.37 11.10 27.14
N ARG A 27 -8.09 12.20 26.86
CA ARG A 27 -8.55 13.13 27.92
C ARG A 27 -9.54 12.49 28.90
N ALA A 28 -10.29 11.49 28.47
CA ALA A 28 -11.23 10.74 29.30
C ALA A 28 -10.58 9.54 30.01
N LEU A 29 -9.26 9.34 29.89
CA LEU A 29 -8.57 8.22 30.53
C LEU A 29 -8.73 8.28 32.05
N GLY A 30 -9.16 7.17 32.65
CA GLY A 30 -9.49 7.10 34.08
C GLY A 30 -10.92 7.51 34.43
N ALA A 31 -11.65 8.15 33.50
CA ALA A 31 -13.06 8.52 33.61
C ALA A 31 -13.95 7.77 32.59
N GLY A 32 -13.52 6.59 32.15
CA GLY A 32 -14.25 5.75 31.19
C GLY A 32 -13.72 5.79 29.75
N GLY A 33 -12.68 6.58 29.46
CA GLY A 33 -11.99 6.58 28.16
C GLY A 33 -11.26 5.27 27.86
N PRO A 34 -11.30 4.76 26.61
CA PRO A 34 -10.60 3.54 26.22
C PRO A 34 -9.08 3.76 26.18
N GLN A 35 -8.31 2.70 26.44
CA GLN A 35 -6.84 2.69 26.33
C GLN A 35 -6.39 1.93 25.06
N CYS A 36 -5.09 1.92 24.77
CA CYS A 36 -4.54 1.29 23.55
C CYS A 36 -5.02 -0.16 23.37
N VAL A 37 -4.94 -0.95 24.44
CA VAL A 37 -5.31 -2.37 24.43
C VAL A 37 -6.83 -2.61 24.40
N THR A 38 -7.66 -1.58 24.62
CA THR A 38 -9.12 -1.69 24.48
C THR A 38 -9.51 -2.00 23.03
N CYS A 39 -8.78 -1.43 22.07
CA CYS A 39 -8.99 -1.68 20.64
C CYS A 39 -7.99 -2.70 20.10
N HIS A 40 -6.70 -2.56 20.44
CA HIS A 40 -5.63 -3.39 19.83
C HIS A 40 -5.37 -4.74 20.51
N GLY A 41 -5.99 -5.01 21.67
CA GLY A 41 -5.61 -6.15 22.52
C GLY A 41 -4.23 -5.97 23.17
N SER A 42 -3.74 -6.97 23.89
CA SER A 42 -2.49 -6.88 24.67
C SER A 42 -1.40 -7.89 24.30
N HIS A 43 -1.74 -9.17 24.14
CA HIS A 43 -0.74 -10.25 23.98
C HIS A 43 -0.60 -10.75 22.53
N ALA A 44 -1.64 -10.59 21.72
CA ALA A 44 -1.67 -10.95 20.30
C ALA A 44 -2.04 -9.71 19.49
N VAL A 45 -1.24 -8.64 19.65
CA VAL A 45 -1.47 -7.40 18.90
C VAL A 45 -1.20 -7.66 17.42
N GLU A 46 -2.27 -7.67 16.64
CA GLU A 46 -2.20 -7.84 15.19
C GLU A 46 -1.91 -6.51 14.49
N ARG A 47 -1.60 -6.60 13.20
CA ARG A 47 -1.48 -5.41 12.36
C ARG A 47 -2.81 -4.66 12.37
N ALA A 48 -2.77 -3.39 12.76
CA ALA A 48 -3.94 -2.54 12.76
C ALA A 48 -4.57 -2.48 11.36
N SER A 49 -5.90 -2.59 11.31
CA SER A 49 -6.70 -2.45 10.12
C SER A 49 -7.99 -1.69 10.45
N LEU A 50 -8.74 -1.29 9.42
CA LEU A 50 -10.03 -0.64 9.59
C LEU A 50 -11.07 -1.51 10.33
N GLN A 51 -10.82 -2.82 10.49
CA GLN A 51 -11.67 -3.72 11.27
C GLN A 51 -11.71 -3.36 12.76
N LEU A 52 -10.69 -2.64 13.27
CA LEU A 52 -10.71 -2.11 14.63
C LEU A 52 -11.79 -1.02 14.83
N ILE A 53 -12.25 -0.40 13.74
CA ILE A 53 -13.31 0.61 13.73
C ILE A 53 -14.63 -0.10 13.43
N SER A 54 -15.08 -0.94 14.35
CA SER A 54 -16.27 -1.75 14.20
C SER A 54 -17.41 -1.31 15.13
N PRO A 55 -18.67 -1.57 14.77
CA PRO A 55 -19.80 -1.37 15.69
C PRO A 55 -19.52 -2.05 17.04
N GLU A 56 -19.08 -3.31 17.04
CA GLU A 56 -18.86 -4.13 18.25
C GLU A 56 -17.78 -3.56 19.18
N SER A 57 -16.83 -2.81 18.62
CA SER A 57 -15.75 -2.18 19.37
C SER A 57 -16.18 -0.81 19.93
N CYS A 58 -16.87 -0.02 19.12
CA CYS A 58 -17.21 1.37 19.45
C CYS A 58 -18.49 1.52 20.28
N THR A 59 -19.49 0.64 20.09
CA THR A 59 -20.79 0.70 20.80
C THR A 59 -20.72 0.29 22.26
N ARG A 60 -19.54 -0.15 22.73
CA ARG A 60 -19.28 -0.43 24.14
C ARG A 60 -19.43 0.81 25.03
N CYS A 61 -19.32 2.01 24.46
CA CYS A 61 -19.37 3.26 25.21
C CYS A 61 -20.33 4.31 24.62
N HIS A 62 -20.41 4.43 23.29
CA HIS A 62 -21.22 5.46 22.62
C HIS A 62 -21.73 4.97 21.26
N GLY A 63 -22.65 5.72 20.61
CA GLY A 63 -23.15 5.39 19.27
C GLY A 63 -22.07 5.28 18.19
N PHE A 64 -22.32 4.51 17.13
CA PHE A 64 -21.30 4.19 16.11
C PHE A 64 -21.14 5.27 15.03
N GLU A 65 -22.05 6.25 14.96
CA GLU A 65 -22.21 7.16 13.83
C GLU A 65 -20.90 7.91 13.52
N ARG A 66 -20.25 8.47 14.55
CA ARG A 66 -18.99 9.20 14.39
C ARG A 66 -17.82 8.30 13.97
N ALA A 67 -17.78 7.07 14.48
CA ALA A 67 -16.75 6.11 14.12
C ALA A 67 -16.95 5.59 12.68
N ALA A 68 -18.21 5.45 12.24
CA ALA A 68 -18.54 5.11 10.87
C ALA A 68 -18.06 6.19 9.89
N GLU A 69 -18.26 7.47 10.21
CA GLU A 69 -17.74 8.58 9.40
C GLU A 69 -16.21 8.57 9.29
N ILE A 70 -15.50 8.27 10.37
CA ILE A 70 -14.04 8.14 10.36
C ILE A 70 -13.62 6.95 9.51
N ARG A 71 -14.26 5.78 9.68
CA ARG A 71 -13.95 4.59 8.89
C ARG A 71 -14.14 4.84 7.40
N GLU A 72 -15.23 5.48 7.02
CA GLU A 72 -15.53 5.83 5.64
C GLU A 72 -14.45 6.76 5.07
N ALA A 73 -14.09 7.82 5.81
CA ALA A 73 -13.05 8.76 5.39
C ALA A 73 -11.66 8.12 5.22
N LEU A 74 -11.40 7.00 5.91
CA LEU A 74 -10.14 6.26 5.83
C LEU A 74 -10.14 5.18 4.73
N SER A 75 -11.31 4.62 4.41
CA SER A 75 -11.50 3.43 3.55
C SER A 75 -10.79 3.52 2.19
N GLU A 76 -11.02 4.62 1.47
CA GLU A 76 -10.41 4.82 0.16
C GLU A 76 -8.88 4.89 0.24
N THR A 77 -8.36 5.61 1.24
CA THR A 77 -6.90 5.79 1.41
C THR A 77 -6.23 4.48 1.79
N ASP A 78 -6.86 3.67 2.65
CA ASP A 78 -6.39 2.33 3.02
C ASP A 78 -6.30 1.41 1.79
N GLY A 79 -7.33 1.44 0.94
CA GLY A 79 -7.35 0.69 -0.32
C GLY A 79 -6.21 1.09 -1.27
N ARG A 80 -5.96 2.39 -1.43
CA ARG A 80 -4.85 2.92 -2.25
C ARG A 80 -3.49 2.49 -1.71
N ILE A 81 -3.27 2.58 -0.40
CA ILE A 81 -2.03 2.13 0.26
C ILE A 81 -1.81 0.65 0.00
N THR A 82 -2.82 -0.19 0.25
CA THR A 82 -2.73 -1.64 0.05
C THR A 82 -2.45 -2.00 -1.41
N ALA A 83 -3.07 -1.30 -2.36
CA ALA A 83 -2.80 -1.49 -3.79
C ALA A 83 -1.35 -1.16 -4.15
N LEU A 84 -0.82 -0.05 -3.65
CA LEU A 84 0.58 0.34 -3.87
C LEU A 84 1.56 -0.62 -3.19
N GLU A 85 1.28 -1.07 -1.96
CA GLU A 85 2.11 -2.08 -1.27
C GLU A 85 2.24 -3.36 -2.11
N ARG A 86 1.11 -3.86 -2.67
CA ARG A 86 1.12 -5.04 -3.54
C ARG A 86 1.91 -4.80 -4.83
N ARG A 87 1.73 -3.65 -5.48
CA ARG A 87 2.39 -3.32 -6.76
C ARG A 87 3.89 -3.13 -6.59
N LEU A 88 4.33 -2.37 -5.59
CA LEU A 88 5.76 -2.21 -5.29
C LEU A 88 6.39 -3.54 -4.83
N GLY A 89 5.63 -4.37 -4.10
CA GLY A 89 6.07 -5.72 -3.74
C GLY A 89 6.29 -6.61 -4.98
N TYR A 90 5.44 -6.49 -6.00
CA TYR A 90 5.62 -7.18 -7.28
C TYR A 90 6.89 -6.73 -8.01
N PHE A 91 7.12 -5.41 -8.12
CA PHE A 91 8.33 -4.85 -8.72
C PHE A 91 9.61 -5.31 -8.02
N HIS A 92 9.61 -5.26 -6.69
CA HIS A 92 10.73 -5.72 -5.89
C HIS A 92 11.07 -7.20 -6.14
N ARG A 93 10.05 -8.08 -6.21
CA ARG A 93 10.26 -9.51 -6.51
C ARG A 93 10.78 -9.76 -7.94
N MET A 94 10.54 -8.84 -8.87
CA MET A 94 11.12 -8.89 -10.22
C MET A 94 12.52 -8.27 -10.31
N GLY A 95 13.10 -7.85 -9.18
CA GLY A 95 14.43 -7.23 -9.15
C GLY A 95 14.47 -5.76 -9.59
N ILE A 96 13.33 -5.08 -9.64
CA ILE A 96 13.29 -3.63 -9.87
C ILE A 96 13.59 -2.92 -8.55
N ASP A 97 14.51 -1.96 -8.58
CA ASP A 97 14.74 -1.08 -7.44
C ASP A 97 13.54 -0.15 -7.23
N VAL A 98 12.89 -0.31 -6.08
CA VAL A 98 11.73 0.48 -5.64
C VAL A 98 11.93 0.98 -4.21
N ASN A 99 13.15 1.01 -3.70
CA ASN A 99 13.44 1.33 -2.31
C ASN A 99 12.95 2.74 -1.93
N ASP A 100 13.18 3.72 -2.81
CA ASP A 100 12.68 5.09 -2.64
C ASP A 100 11.14 5.14 -2.57
N LEU A 101 10.45 4.49 -3.51
CA LEU A 101 8.98 4.43 -3.52
C LEU A 101 8.41 3.73 -2.28
N ARG A 102 9.05 2.66 -1.82
CA ARG A 102 8.68 1.97 -0.58
C ARG A 102 8.88 2.84 0.64
N GLY A 103 9.95 3.65 0.68
CA GLY A 103 10.19 4.64 1.73
C GLY A 103 9.09 5.70 1.79
N LYS A 104 8.76 6.31 0.64
CA LYS A 104 7.66 7.29 0.52
C LYS A 104 6.32 6.70 0.93
N LEU A 105 6.01 5.47 0.49
CA LEU A 105 4.77 4.78 0.85
C LEU A 105 4.72 4.46 2.35
N PHE A 106 5.86 4.07 2.94
CA PHE A 106 5.95 3.82 4.38
C PHE A 106 5.69 5.08 5.21
N GLU A 107 6.23 6.23 4.82
CA GLU A 107 5.94 7.51 5.48
C GLU A 107 4.46 7.88 5.37
N ALA A 108 3.88 7.76 4.16
CA ALA A 108 2.47 8.03 3.93
C ALA A 108 1.56 7.12 4.79
N ARG A 109 1.88 5.83 4.84
CA ARG A 109 1.16 4.84 5.67
C ARG A 109 1.28 5.14 7.16
N ASN A 110 2.46 5.52 7.64
CA ASN A 110 2.63 5.86 9.06
C ASN A 110 1.84 7.10 9.44
N THR A 111 1.83 8.12 8.57
CA THR A 111 1.01 9.32 8.76
C THR A 111 -0.47 8.94 8.79
N PHE A 112 -0.92 8.10 7.86
CA PHE A 112 -2.28 7.58 7.78
C PHE A 112 -2.71 6.84 9.05
N HIS A 113 -1.92 5.87 9.52
CA HIS A 113 -2.24 5.08 10.72
C HIS A 113 -2.35 5.91 12.00
N ARG A 114 -1.63 7.05 12.08
CA ARG A 114 -1.73 7.96 13.22
C ARG A 114 -3.06 8.71 13.28
N LEU A 115 -3.69 9.01 12.13
CA LEU A 115 -4.86 9.89 12.06
C LEU A 115 -6.00 9.45 12.96
N PHE A 116 -6.28 8.14 13.04
CA PHE A 116 -7.36 7.61 13.85
C PHE A 116 -7.21 7.96 15.34
N HIS A 117 -5.98 8.04 15.85
CA HIS A 117 -5.72 8.29 17.27
C HIS A 117 -6.10 9.71 17.71
N SER A 118 -6.33 10.63 16.78
CA SER A 118 -6.89 11.96 17.10
C SER A 118 -8.40 11.93 17.40
N VAL A 119 -9.11 10.89 16.94
CA VAL A 119 -10.58 10.73 16.96
C VAL A 119 -11.37 11.98 16.55
N ASP A 120 -10.84 12.75 15.60
CA ASP A 120 -11.45 13.98 15.07
C ASP A 120 -11.82 13.79 13.59
N VAL A 121 -13.12 13.79 13.30
CA VAL A 121 -13.68 13.59 11.95
C VAL A 121 -13.16 14.61 10.95
N LYS A 122 -13.10 15.90 11.34
CA LYS A 122 -12.67 16.98 10.43
C LYS A 122 -11.18 16.82 10.13
N LYS A 123 -10.37 16.60 11.16
CA LYS A 123 -8.92 16.38 11.00
C LYS A 123 -8.64 15.17 10.12
N VAL A 124 -9.35 14.06 10.33
CA VAL A 124 -9.21 12.84 9.51
C VAL A 124 -9.54 13.15 8.05
N ARG A 125 -10.70 13.73 7.74
CA ARG A 125 -11.10 14.06 6.36
C ARG A 125 -10.10 14.98 5.65
N THR A 126 -9.64 16.04 6.31
CA THR A 126 -8.68 16.96 5.71
C THR A 126 -7.30 16.30 5.51
N SER A 127 -6.88 15.46 6.43
CA SER A 127 -5.56 14.83 6.38
C SER A 127 -5.50 13.68 5.38
N THR A 128 -6.57 12.91 5.22
CA THR A 128 -6.64 11.85 4.20
C THR A 128 -6.53 12.42 2.80
N GLY A 129 -7.15 13.57 2.50
CA GLY A 129 -6.98 14.25 1.21
C GLY A 129 -5.52 14.60 0.90
N LYS A 130 -4.75 15.09 1.88
CA LYS A 130 -3.32 15.38 1.70
C LYS A 130 -2.50 14.10 1.46
N ILE A 131 -2.85 13.00 2.13
CA ILE A 131 -2.19 11.72 1.94
C ILE A 131 -2.51 11.16 0.56
N GLN A 132 -3.77 11.27 0.10
CA GLN A 132 -4.19 10.83 -1.23
C GLN A 132 -3.35 11.49 -2.34
N SER A 133 -3.06 12.79 -2.24
CA SER A 133 -2.17 13.48 -3.19
C SER A 133 -0.77 12.84 -3.22
N ARG A 134 -0.17 12.56 -2.05
CA ARG A 134 1.14 11.89 -1.98
C ARG A 134 1.10 10.47 -2.55
N LEU A 135 0.01 9.73 -2.32
CA LEU A 135 -0.16 8.39 -2.87
C LEU A 135 -0.30 8.43 -4.40
N GLU A 136 -0.88 9.50 -4.94
CA GLU A 136 -0.99 9.70 -6.39
C GLU A 136 0.38 9.85 -7.04
N ASP A 137 1.27 10.66 -6.45
CA ASP A 137 2.65 10.80 -6.95
C ASP A 137 3.40 9.47 -6.98
N ILE A 138 3.19 8.62 -5.96
CA ILE A 138 3.79 7.28 -5.89
C ILE A 138 3.17 6.36 -6.94
N ARG A 139 1.84 6.46 -7.16
CA ARG A 139 1.11 5.70 -8.18
C ARG A 139 1.61 6.02 -9.58
N GLU A 140 1.79 7.30 -9.91
CA GLU A 140 2.29 7.74 -11.21
C GLU A 140 3.72 7.25 -11.48
N GLN A 141 4.59 7.31 -10.47
CA GLN A 141 5.94 6.76 -10.56
C GLN A 141 5.91 5.24 -10.77
N ALA A 142 5.07 4.51 -10.02
CA ALA A 142 4.89 3.07 -10.23
C ALA A 142 4.36 2.73 -11.64
N GLU A 143 3.46 3.54 -12.19
CA GLU A 143 2.94 3.37 -13.54
C GLU A 143 3.98 3.66 -14.63
N SER A 144 4.88 4.61 -14.38
CA SER A 144 6.01 4.86 -15.29
C SER A 144 6.91 3.63 -15.41
N ILE A 145 7.16 2.92 -14.30
CA ILE A 145 7.94 1.67 -14.28
C ILE A 145 7.25 0.62 -15.14
N ASP A 146 5.94 0.42 -14.96
CA ASP A 146 5.18 -0.55 -15.76
C ASP A 146 5.19 -0.23 -17.25
N ARG A 147 5.00 1.05 -17.62
CA ARG A 147 5.07 1.49 -19.01
C ARG A 147 6.43 1.18 -19.64
N LEU A 148 7.52 1.43 -18.92
CA LEU A 148 8.87 1.11 -19.39
C LEU A 148 9.07 -0.40 -19.57
N GLN A 149 8.63 -1.20 -18.61
CA GLN A 149 8.73 -2.66 -18.72
C GLN A 149 7.92 -3.20 -19.89
N ASN A 150 6.70 -2.72 -20.10
CA ASN A 150 5.85 -3.18 -21.19
C ASN A 150 6.46 -2.82 -22.55
N ARG A 151 7.02 -1.61 -22.71
CA ARG A 151 7.73 -1.23 -23.94
C ARG A 151 8.95 -2.12 -24.20
N ARG A 152 9.74 -2.44 -23.17
CA ARG A 152 10.87 -3.37 -23.30
C ARG A 152 10.44 -4.77 -23.71
N LYS A 153 9.33 -5.28 -23.14
CA LYS A 153 8.76 -6.58 -23.51
C LYS A 153 8.31 -6.62 -24.97
N GLN A 154 7.59 -5.59 -25.42
CA GLN A 154 7.14 -5.48 -26.81
C GLN A 154 8.33 -5.38 -27.79
N ALA A 155 9.32 -4.53 -27.49
CA ALA A 155 10.52 -4.42 -28.31
C ALA A 155 11.29 -5.75 -28.39
N GLY A 156 11.47 -6.44 -27.25
CA GLY A 156 12.09 -7.76 -27.21
C GLY A 156 11.34 -8.80 -28.04
N ALA A 157 10.00 -8.84 -27.94
CA ALA A 157 9.18 -9.75 -28.73
C ALA A 157 9.31 -9.51 -30.24
N VAL A 158 9.37 -8.24 -30.68
CA VAL A 158 9.59 -7.88 -32.09
C VAL A 158 10.97 -8.36 -32.56
N VAL A 159 12.02 -8.13 -31.78
CA VAL A 159 13.39 -8.57 -32.13
C VAL A 159 13.47 -10.09 -32.25
N VAL A 160 12.92 -10.83 -31.28
CA VAL A 160 12.89 -12.30 -31.32
C VAL A 160 12.08 -12.79 -32.53
N GLY A 161 10.94 -12.17 -32.82
CA GLY A 161 10.14 -12.52 -34.00
C GLY A 161 10.88 -12.31 -35.32
N LEU A 162 11.60 -11.19 -35.47
CA LEU A 162 12.44 -10.93 -36.66
C LEU A 162 13.56 -11.94 -36.81
N LEU A 163 14.25 -12.32 -35.71
CA LEU A 163 15.31 -13.33 -35.74
C LEU A 163 14.77 -14.70 -36.17
N LEU A 164 13.58 -15.09 -35.70
CA LEU A 164 12.93 -16.34 -36.12
C LEU A 164 12.55 -16.30 -37.60
N LEU A 165 12.01 -15.18 -38.10
CA LEU A 165 11.68 -15.01 -39.51
C LEU A 165 12.92 -15.10 -40.41
N VAL A 166 14.03 -14.45 -40.03
CA VAL A 166 15.31 -14.55 -40.75
C VAL A 166 15.82 -15.99 -40.74
N THR A 167 15.70 -16.69 -39.62
CA THR A 167 16.11 -18.09 -39.49
C THR A 167 15.29 -19.01 -40.41
N ILE A 168 13.96 -18.82 -40.44
CA ILE A 168 13.05 -19.58 -41.32
C ILE A 168 13.35 -19.28 -42.80
N LEU A 169 13.54 -18.00 -43.15
CA LEU A 169 13.88 -17.60 -44.52
C LEU A 169 15.20 -18.22 -44.97
N PHE A 170 16.22 -18.20 -44.12
CA PHE A 170 17.51 -18.84 -44.39
C PHE A 170 17.37 -20.36 -44.59
N PHE A 171 16.54 -21.02 -43.77
CA PHE A 171 16.26 -22.44 -43.92
C PHE A 171 15.60 -22.76 -45.27
N TYR A 172 14.58 -21.98 -45.67
CA TYR A 172 13.91 -22.13 -46.97
C TYR A 172 14.84 -21.87 -48.16
N LEU A 173 15.63 -20.81 -48.11
CA LEU A 173 16.62 -20.49 -49.14
C LEU A 173 17.65 -21.62 -49.29
N ARG A 174 18.10 -22.21 -48.18
CA ARG A 174 19.03 -23.34 -48.22
C ARG A 174 18.40 -24.62 -48.78
N HIS A 175 17.13 -24.87 -48.48
CA HIS A 175 16.41 -26.03 -49.00
C HIS A 175 16.24 -25.95 -50.52
N THR A 176 15.74 -24.81 -51.01
CA THR A 176 15.56 -24.56 -52.44
C THR A 176 16.87 -24.64 -53.21
N TYR A 177 17.96 -24.06 -52.67
CA TYR A 177 19.28 -24.15 -53.31
C TYR A 177 19.80 -25.60 -53.42
N LYS A 178 19.58 -26.43 -52.40
CA LYS A 178 19.95 -27.86 -52.44
C LYS A 178 19.13 -28.66 -53.45
N GLU A 179 17.82 -28.37 -53.57
CA GLU A 179 16.96 -29.01 -54.57
C GLU A 179 17.40 -28.64 -55.99
N ASP A 180 17.80 -27.40 -56.23
CA ASP A 180 18.29 -26.96 -57.53
C ASP A 180 19.66 -27.57 -57.88
N GLU A 181 20.60 -27.68 -56.93
CA GLU A 181 21.86 -28.41 -57.13
C GLU A 181 21.63 -29.90 -57.42
N SER A 182 20.69 -30.54 -56.72
CA SER A 182 20.32 -31.94 -56.93
C SER A 182 19.73 -32.21 -58.31
N LYS A 183 19.07 -31.24 -58.95
CA LYS A 183 18.49 -31.39 -60.29
C LYS A 183 19.49 -31.13 -61.42
N ARG A 184 20.66 -30.56 -61.09
CA ARG A 184 21.67 -30.11 -62.06
C ARG A 184 22.82 -31.12 -62.25
N ASN A 185 22.95 -32.09 -61.33
CA ASN A 185 23.79 -33.29 -61.44
C ASN A 185 22.96 -34.49 -61.88
#